data_AF-A0A8T0BNR4-F1
#
_entry.id   AF-A0A8T0BNR4-F1
#
_cell.length_a   1.000
_cell.length_b   1.000
_cell.length_c   1.000
_cell.angle_alpha   90.00
_cell.angle_beta   90.00
_cell.angle_gamma   90.00
#
_symmetry.space_group_name_H-M   'P 1'
#
loop_
_entity.id
_entity.type
_entity.pdbx_description
1 polymer ?
#
loop_
_entity_poly.entity_id
_entity_poly.type
_entity_poly.pdbx_seq_one_letter_code
_entity_poly.pdbx_strand_id
1 'polypeptide(L)' 'MHPPENFYHLIPREEVKSEKAPRYMSQFREQVKQEQKLNKASHRTMGPAKVEVSSPDKFLKKHSKEPKLPEKKPF' A
#
# COMPACT_ATOMS: atom_id res chain seq x y z
N MET A 1 -48.42 -27.48 3.79
CA MET A 1 -48.41 -28.81 3.12
C MET A 1 -46.97 -29.27 3.03
N HIS A 2 -46.60 -30.30 3.79
CA HIS A 2 -45.28 -30.92 3.68
C HIS A 2 -45.26 -31.88 2.50
N PRO A 3 -44.11 -32.04 1.81
CA PRO A 3 -44.00 -33.04 0.76
C PRO A 3 -44.22 -34.44 1.35
N PRO A 4 -44.83 -35.37 0.60
CA PRO A 4 -45.03 -36.74 1.06
C PRO A 4 -43.68 -37.39 1.37
N GLU A 5 -43.59 -38.02 2.55
CA GLU A 5 -42.38 -38.70 2.98
C GLU A 5 -42.06 -39.85 2.03
N ASN A 6 -40.82 -39.90 1.56
CA ASN A 6 -40.31 -40.95 0.68
C ASN A 6 -38.93 -41.36 1.18
N PHE A 7 -38.63 -42.67 1.20
CA PHE A 7 -37.38 -43.24 1.65
C PHE A 7 -36.13 -42.57 1.04
N TYR A 8 -36.22 -42.15 -0.24
CA TYR A 8 -35.13 -41.46 -0.93
C TYR A 8 -34.82 -40.06 -0.39
N HIS A 9 -35.74 -39.41 0.34
CA HIS A 9 -35.52 -38.11 0.99
C HIS A 9 -34.80 -38.22 2.34
N LEU A 10 -34.59 -39.45 2.85
CA LEU A 10 -33.86 -39.70 4.11
C LEU A 10 -32.34 -39.59 3.96
N ILE A 11 -31.83 -39.66 2.72
CA ILE A 11 -30.42 -39.46 2.43
C ILE A 11 -30.19 -37.96 2.25
N PRO A 12 -29.40 -37.30 3.12
CA PRO A 12 -29.06 -35.89 2.93
C PRO A 12 -28.39 -35.70 1.58
N ARG A 13 -28.97 -34.85 0.73
CA ARG A 13 -28.31 -34.45 -0.51
C ARG A 13 -27.20 -33.47 -0.17
N GLU A 14 -26.06 -33.62 -0.83
CA GLU A 14 -24.99 -32.67 -0.71
C GLU A 14 -25.47 -31.30 -1.19
N GLU A 15 -25.57 -30.35 -0.26
CA GLU A 15 -25.95 -28.98 -0.57
C GLU A 15 -24.80 -28.33 -1.35
N VAL A 16 -25.03 -28.06 -2.63
CA VAL A 16 -24.08 -27.33 -3.46
C VAL A 16 -24.02 -25.89 -2.94
N LYS A 17 -22.98 -25.57 -2.17
CA LYS A 17 -22.72 -24.22 -1.69
C LYS A 17 -22.45 -23.34 -2.91
N SER A 18 -23.33 -22.38 -3.17
CA SER A 18 -23.11 -21.41 -4.23
C SER A 18 -21.93 -20.51 -3.87
N GLU A 19 -20.94 -20.46 -4.76
CA GLU A 19 -19.82 -19.55 -4.61
C GLU A 19 -20.29 -18.11 -4.81
N LYS A 20 -19.87 -17.21 -3.91
CA LYS A 20 -20.18 -15.79 -4.05
C LYS A 20 -19.42 -15.21 -5.24
N ALA A 21 -20.10 -14.43 -6.06
CA ALA A 21 -19.47 -13.74 -7.17
C ALA A 21 -18.33 -12.82 -6.69
N PRO A 22 -17.26 -12.66 -7.50
CA PRO A 22 -16.17 -11.76 -7.16
C PRO A 22 -16.67 -10.32 -7.03
N ARG A 23 -16.14 -9.60 -6.04
CA ARG A 23 -16.47 -8.19 -5.83
C ARG A 23 -15.83 -7.34 -6.91
N TYR A 24 -16.58 -6.36 -7.42
CA TYR A 24 -16.03 -5.36 -8.33
C TYR A 24 -14.80 -4.66 -7.74
N MET A 25 -13.78 -4.46 -8.57
CA MET A 25 -12.61 -3.64 -8.26
C MET A 25 -12.42 -2.59 -9.37
N SER A 26 -12.08 -1.36 -8.97
CA SER A 26 -11.78 -0.29 -9.93
C SER A 26 -10.57 -0.64 -10.81
N GLN A 27 -10.69 -0.37 -12.11
CA GLN A 27 -9.61 -0.52 -13.09
C GLN A 27 -8.39 0.36 -12.75
N PHE A 28 -8.61 1.51 -12.12
CA PHE A 28 -7.57 2.49 -11.80
C PHE A 28 -6.90 2.26 -10.45
N ARG A 29 -7.24 1.17 -9.75
CA ARG A 29 -6.71 0.89 -8.41
C ARG A 29 -5.18 0.90 -8.38
N GLU A 30 -4.53 0.30 -9.38
CA GLU A 30 -3.07 0.25 -9.41
C GLU A 30 -2.44 1.61 -9.72
N GLN A 31 -3.06 2.39 -10.61
CA GLN A 31 -2.63 3.76 -10.91
C GLN A 31 -2.68 4.66 -9.66
N VAL A 32 -3.79 4.63 -8.91
CA VAL A 32 -3.93 5.40 -7.68
C VAL A 32 -2.86 5.04 -6.66
N LYS A 33 -2.50 3.76 -6.51
CA LYS A 33 -1.40 3.36 -5.62
C LYS A 33 -0.05 3.91 -6.08
N GLN A 34 0.20 3.95 -7.38
CA GLN A 34 1.45 4.50 -7.92
C GLN A 34 1.52 6.01 -7.71
N GLU A 35 0.45 6.74 -8.04
CA GLU A 35 0.35 8.19 -7.81
C GLU A 35 0.51 8.56 -6.34
N GLN A 36 -0.12 7.81 -5.44
CA GLN A 36 0.06 8.00 -3.99
C GLN A 36 1.51 7.76 -3.54
N LYS A 37 2.23 6.82 -4.16
CA LYS A 37 3.65 6.57 -3.85
C LYS A 37 4.57 7.66 -4.39
N LEU A 38 4.30 8.18 -5.58
CA LEU A 38 5.12 9.21 -6.21
C LEU A 38 4.99 10.57 -5.51
N ASN A 39 3.81 10.88 -4.98
CA ASN A 39 3.54 12.16 -4.31
C ASN A 39 3.97 12.21 -2.83
N LYS A 40 4.83 11.29 -2.37
CA LYS A 40 5.32 11.17 -0.98
C LYS A 40 6.33 12.23 -0.52
N ALA A 41 6.35 13.42 -1.11
CA ALA A 41 7.04 14.52 -0.46
C ALA A 41 6.19 14.94 0.74
N SER A 42 6.61 14.54 1.96
CA SER A 42 5.86 14.68 3.22
C SER A 42 5.39 16.11 3.55
N HIS A 43 5.88 17.09 2.81
CA HIS A 43 5.73 18.52 3.04
C HIS A 43 5.49 19.31 1.74
N ARG A 44 5.07 18.67 0.64
CA ARG A 44 4.94 19.33 -0.68
C ARG A 44 3.88 20.44 -0.73
N THR A 45 2.79 20.29 0.02
CA THR A 45 1.65 21.23 -0.04
C THR A 45 1.66 22.22 1.12
N MET A 46 1.85 21.76 2.36
CA MET A 46 1.71 22.58 3.58
C MET A 46 2.98 22.64 4.43
N GLY A 47 4.12 22.17 3.94
CA GLY A 47 5.34 22.08 4.76
C GLY A 47 5.26 20.98 5.83
N PRO A 48 6.30 20.86 6.68
CA PRO A 48 6.26 19.97 7.84
C PRO A 48 5.28 20.50 8.89
N ALA A 49 4.51 19.61 9.53
CA ALA A 49 3.52 19.98 10.55
C ALA A 49 4.14 20.72 11.76
N LYS A 50 5.40 20.40 12.09
CA LYS A 50 6.21 21.12 13.07
C LYS A 50 7.60 21.28 12.50
N VAL A 51 8.04 22.53 12.31
CA VAL A 51 9.40 22.83 11.84
C VAL A 51 10.39 22.46 12.94
N GLU A 52 11.29 21.52 12.66
CA GLU A 52 12.38 21.20 13.58
C GLU A 52 13.40 22.33 13.56
N VAL A 53 13.55 23.01 14.69
CA VAL A 53 14.62 23.98 14.88
C VAL A 53 15.91 23.20 15.16
N SER A 54 16.92 23.36 14.32
CA SER A 54 18.22 22.72 14.52
C SER A 54 18.85 23.21 15.83
N SER A 55 19.22 22.27 16.71
CA SER A 55 20.06 22.59 17.88
C SER A 55 21.34 23.32 17.42
N PRO A 56 21.85 24.32 18.18
CA PRO A 56 23.12 24.99 17.89
C PRO A 56 24.31 24.04 17.65
N ASP A 57 24.27 22.84 18.24
CA ASP A 57 25.31 21.80 18.05
C ASP A 57 25.36 21.25 16.62
N LYS A 58 24.25 21.37 15.87
CA LYS A 58 24.11 20.85 14.51
C LYS A 58 24.40 21.94 13.46
N PHE A 59 25.36 22.82 13.72
CA PHE A 59 25.79 23.83 12.76
C PHE A 59 26.51 23.20 11.55
N LEU A 60 26.44 23.88 10.41
CA LEU A 60 27.09 23.44 9.18
C LEU A 60 28.61 23.57 9.29
N LYS A 61 29.31 22.45 9.24
CA LYS A 61 30.78 22.39 9.14
C LYS A 61 31.23 22.59 7.69
N LYS A 62 32.49 22.99 7.49
CA LYS A 62 33.12 23.09 6.17
C LYS A 62 32.99 21.74 5.42
N HIS A 63 32.68 21.79 4.13
CA HIS A 63 32.53 20.62 3.25
C HIS A 63 31.43 19.60 3.66
N SER A 64 30.50 19.97 4.55
CA SER A 64 29.46 19.05 5.06
C SER A 64 28.42 18.62 4.02
N LYS A 65 28.16 19.46 3.01
CA LYS A 65 27.16 19.22 1.95
C LYS A 65 27.79 18.78 0.63
N GLU A 66 29.11 18.67 0.56
CA GLU A 66 29.77 18.31 -0.68
C GLU A 66 29.55 16.82 -0.96
N PRO A 67 29.13 16.46 -2.19
CA PRO A 67 28.99 15.07 -2.57
C PRO A 67 30.38 14.43 -2.61
N LYS A 68 30.58 13.36 -1.83
CA LYS A 68 31.82 12.59 -1.88
C LYS A 68 31.86 11.84 -3.21
N LEU A 69 32.73 12.29 -4.12
CA LEU A 69 32.99 11.58 -5.36
C LEU A 69 33.73 10.27 -5.05
N PRO A 70 33.42 9.17 -5.77
CA PRO A 70 34.19 7.93 -5.65
C PRO A 70 35.64 8.15 -6.09
N GLU A 71 36.57 7.41 -5.48
CA GLU A 71 37.98 7.47 -5.84
C GLU A 71 38.20 7.08 -7.31
N LYS A 72 39.01 7.87 -8.02
CA LYS A 72 39.35 7.61 -9.42
C LYS A 72 40.15 6.31 -9.49
N LYS A 73 39.62 5.32 -10.20
CA LYS A 73 40.38 4.11 -10.53
C LYS A 73 41.52 4.49 -11.51
N PRO A 74 42.74 3.95 -11.35
CA PRO A 74 43.76 4.08 -12.37
C PRO A 74 43.26 3.43 -13.66
N PHE A 75 43.52 4.11 -14.79
CA PHE A 75 43.26 3.60 -16.13
C PHE A 75 44.21 2.45 -16.46
#